data_AF-A0A8T4LVV6-F1
#
_entry.id   AF-A0A8T4LVV6-F1
#
_cell.length_a   1.000
_cell.length_b   1.000
_cell.length_c   1.000
_cell.angle_alpha   90.00
_cell.angle_beta   90.00
_cell.angle_gamma   90.00
#
_symmetry.space_group_name_H-M   'P 1'
#
loop_
_entity.id
_entity.type
_entity.pdbx_description
1 polymer ?
#
loop_
_entity_poly.entity_id
_entity_poly.type
_entity_poly.pdbx_seq_one_letter_code
_entity_poly.pdbx_strand_id
1 'polypeptide(L)'
;MDIHNYKQRFERSLQRIKDSKEITDDNKKTILNFKDYLLSEGIGIAKIERYLGDVMKFSKMLSKPFSEATEQDIRAIIGKLNQTDLSEETKKTFKIMLRKRNLSL
;
A
#
# COMPACT_ATOMS: atom_id res chain seq x y z
N MET A 1 -19.22 -15.27 0.65
CA MET A 1 -18.66 -13.91 0.65
C MET A 1 -19.10 -13.23 -0.63
N ASP A 2 -19.65 -12.02 -0.52
CA ASP A 2 -20.31 -11.33 -1.63
C ASP A 2 -19.31 -10.60 -2.53
N ILE A 3 -19.12 -11.08 -3.77
CA ILE A 3 -18.13 -10.55 -4.72
C ILE A 3 -18.41 -9.08 -5.05
N HIS A 4 -19.68 -8.66 -5.04
CA HIS A 4 -20.08 -7.28 -5.32
C HIS A 4 -19.58 -6.27 -4.28
N ASN A 5 -19.49 -6.69 -3.00
CA ASN A 5 -19.01 -5.81 -1.93
C ASN A 5 -17.52 -5.49 -2.06
N TYR A 6 -16.71 -6.41 -2.59
CA TYR A 6 -15.27 -6.18 -2.75
C TYR A 6 -14.96 -5.20 -3.88
N LYS A 7 -15.71 -5.28 -4.99
CA LYS A 7 -15.53 -4.34 -6.10
C LYS A 7 -15.83 -2.91 -5.64
N GLN A 8 -16.93 -2.70 -4.91
CA GLN A 8 -17.27 -1.36 -4.42
C GLN A 8 -16.24 -0.82 -3.41
N ARG A 9 -15.74 -1.65 -2.48
CA ARG A 9 -14.68 -1.26 -1.54
C ARG A 9 -13.38 -0.92 -2.26
N PHE A 10 -13.03 -1.71 -3.28
CA PHE A 10 -11.86 -1.46 -4.10
C PHE A 10 -11.93 -0.11 -4.81
N GLU A 11 -13.02 0.19 -5.50
CA GLU A 11 -13.27 1.49 -6.15
C GLU A 11 -13.17 2.65 -5.15
N ARG A 12 -13.80 2.50 -3.97
CA ARG A 12 -13.70 3.51 -2.90
C ARG A 12 -12.29 3.71 -2.39
N SER A 13 -11.50 2.64 -2.25
CA SER A 13 -10.10 2.71 -1.87
C SER A 13 -9.27 3.45 -2.93
N LEU A 14 -9.52 3.21 -4.22
CA LEU A 14 -8.88 3.96 -5.32
C LEU A 14 -9.23 5.45 -5.28
N GLN A 15 -10.51 5.77 -5.05
CA GLN A 15 -10.94 7.16 -4.95
C GLN A 15 -10.30 7.87 -3.75
N ARG A 16 -10.25 7.18 -2.59
CA ARG A 16 -9.59 7.69 -1.39
C ARG A 16 -8.09 7.97 -1.61
N ILE A 17 -7.40 7.13 -2.38
CA ILE A 17 -5.99 7.37 -2.73
C ILE A 17 -5.85 8.65 -3.56
N LYS A 18 -6.68 8.79 -4.61
CA LYS A 18 -6.66 9.94 -5.53
C LYS A 18 -6.94 11.25 -4.79
N ASP A 19 -7.94 11.25 -3.91
CA ASP A 19 -8.43 12.44 -3.22
C ASP A 19 -7.65 12.77 -1.94
N SER A 20 -6.75 11.89 -1.49
CA SER A 20 -6.01 12.12 -0.25
C SER A 20 -5.07 13.31 -0.37
N LYS A 21 -5.20 14.27 0.55
CA LYS A 21 -4.28 15.41 0.72
C LYS A 21 -3.03 15.05 1.53
N GLU A 22 -3.07 13.94 2.25
CA GLU A 22 -1.98 13.45 3.12
C GLU A 22 -0.96 12.59 2.36
N ILE A 23 -1.30 12.17 1.14
CA ILE A 23 -0.46 11.33 0.27
C ILE A 23 0.06 12.24 -0.85
N THR A 24 1.37 12.32 -1.01
CA THR A 24 2.01 13.04 -2.12
C THR A 24 1.62 12.41 -3.45
N ASP A 25 1.55 13.18 -4.53
CA ASP A 25 1.15 12.66 -5.84
C ASP A 25 2.06 11.53 -6.37
N ASP A 26 3.35 11.57 -6.07
CA ASP A 26 4.29 10.49 -6.42
C ASP A 26 3.98 9.17 -5.67
N ASN A 27 3.57 9.27 -4.41
CA ASN A 27 3.10 8.11 -3.66
C ASN A 27 1.78 7.59 -4.21
N LYS A 28 0.85 8.47 -4.61
CA LYS A 28 -0.40 8.03 -5.27
C LYS A 28 -0.09 7.24 -6.53
N LYS A 29 0.79 7.76 -7.39
CA LYS A 29 1.23 7.05 -8.61
C LYS A 29 1.84 5.69 -8.28
N THR A 30 2.73 5.64 -7.30
CA THR A 30 3.38 4.39 -6.87
C THR A 30 2.36 3.35 -6.37
N ILE A 31 1.36 3.79 -5.57
CA ILE A 31 0.29 2.92 -5.08
C ILE A 31 -0.56 2.38 -6.21
N LEU A 32 -0.91 3.22 -7.19
CA LEU A 32 -1.70 2.82 -8.35
C LEU A 32 -0.92 1.85 -9.25
N ASN A 33 0.37 2.08 -9.48
CA ASN A 33 1.23 1.15 -10.21
C ASN A 33 1.35 -0.20 -9.48
N PHE A 34 1.44 -0.19 -8.14
CA PHE A 34 1.43 -1.41 -7.35
C PHE A 34 0.11 -2.18 -7.48
N LYS A 35 -1.03 -1.48 -7.52
CA LYS A 35 -2.34 -2.09 -7.84
C LYS A 35 -2.33 -2.75 -9.22
N ASP A 36 -1.83 -2.07 -10.25
CA ASP A 36 -1.77 -2.62 -11.62
C ASP A 36 -0.88 -3.86 -11.69
N TYR A 37 0.26 -3.86 -10.99
CA TYR A 37 1.10 -5.04 -10.83
C TYR A 37 0.37 -6.21 -10.15
N LEU A 38 -0.34 -5.96 -9.03
CA LEU A 38 -1.07 -7.04 -8.36
C LEU A 38 -2.17 -7.62 -9.26
N LEU A 39 -2.83 -6.79 -10.08
CA LEU A 39 -3.79 -7.25 -11.06
C LEU A 39 -3.12 -8.12 -12.14
N SER A 40 -1.95 -7.73 -12.65
CA SER A 40 -1.22 -8.53 -13.66
C SER A 40 -0.75 -9.87 -13.13
N GLU A 41 -0.47 -9.97 -11.82
CA GLU A 41 -0.12 -11.23 -11.15
C GLU A 41 -1.34 -12.10 -10.82
N GLY A 42 -2.56 -11.70 -11.24
CA GLY A 42 -3.79 -12.43 -11.00
C GLY A 42 -4.28 -12.37 -9.55
N ILE A 43 -3.84 -11.40 -8.75
CA ILE A 43 -4.27 -11.26 -7.36
C ILE A 43 -5.73 -10.79 -7.31
N GLY A 44 -6.55 -11.47 -6.52
CA GLY A 44 -7.97 -11.14 -6.38
C GLY A 44 -8.22 -9.77 -5.75
N ILE A 45 -9.26 -9.08 -6.23
CA ILE A 45 -9.64 -7.70 -5.84
C ILE A 45 -9.74 -7.51 -4.33
N ALA A 46 -10.31 -8.47 -3.59
CA ALA A 46 -10.41 -8.41 -2.13
C ALA A 46 -9.05 -8.29 -1.44
N LYS A 47 -8.04 -8.99 -1.96
CA LYS A 47 -6.68 -8.96 -1.43
C LYS A 47 -5.94 -7.69 -1.83
N ILE A 48 -6.17 -7.22 -3.06
CA ILE A 48 -5.64 -5.92 -3.51
C ILE A 48 -6.21 -4.78 -2.67
N GLU A 49 -7.52 -4.76 -2.43
CA GLU A 49 -8.18 -3.73 -1.62
C GLU A 49 -7.57 -3.65 -0.21
N ARG A 50 -7.35 -4.79 0.44
CA ARG A 50 -6.62 -4.87 1.71
C ARG A 50 -5.21 -4.28 1.60
N TYR A 51 -4.46 -4.70 0.59
CA TYR A 51 -3.09 -4.21 0.38
C TYR A 51 -3.03 -2.69 0.14
N LEU A 52 -4.00 -2.13 -0.57
CA LEU A 52 -4.11 -0.68 -0.74
C LEU A 52 -4.37 0.02 0.59
N GLY A 53 -5.21 -0.56 1.44
CA GLY A 53 -5.42 -0.11 2.82
C GLY A 53 -4.11 0.00 3.60
N ASP A 54 -3.30 -1.07 3.58
CA ASP A 54 -2.01 -1.12 4.24
C ASP A 54 -1.07 -0.04 3.69
N VAL A 55 -0.86 0.00 2.37
CA VAL A 55 0.11 0.91 1.73
C VAL A 55 -0.28 2.38 1.91
N MET A 56 -1.58 2.72 1.91
CA MET A 56 -2.04 4.06 2.26
C MET A 56 -1.62 4.45 3.69
N LYS A 57 -1.81 3.56 4.66
CA LYS A 57 -1.41 3.80 6.05
C LYS A 57 0.10 4.04 6.14
N PHE A 58 0.89 3.27 5.41
CA PHE A 58 2.33 3.44 5.35
C PHE A 58 2.75 4.77 4.73
N SER A 59 2.15 5.19 3.62
CA SER A 59 2.41 6.51 3.02
C SER A 59 2.22 7.64 4.04
N LYS A 60 1.15 7.56 4.84
CA LYS A 60 0.85 8.56 5.87
C LYS A 60 1.82 8.53 7.03
N MET A 61 2.29 7.34 7.44
CA MET A 61 3.28 7.19 8.51
C MET A 61 4.68 7.65 8.09
N LEU A 62 5.00 7.49 6.81
CA LEU A 62 6.29 7.87 6.24
C LEU A 62 6.41 9.39 6.06
N SER A 63 5.31 10.07 5.73
CA SER A 63 5.25 11.53 5.52
C SER A 63 6.28 12.08 4.50
N LYS A 64 6.75 11.24 3.59
CA LYS A 64 7.64 11.61 2.47
C LYS A 64 7.42 10.68 1.27
N PRO A 65 7.93 11.06 0.08
CA PRO A 65 7.88 10.19 -1.08
C PRO A 65 8.50 8.82 -0.82
N PHE A 66 7.90 7.76 -1.35
CA PHE A 66 8.45 6.42 -1.25
C PHE A 66 9.83 6.38 -1.87
N SER A 67 10.06 7.09 -2.98
CA SER A 67 11.35 7.27 -3.64
C SER A 67 12.46 7.84 -2.75
N GLU A 68 12.12 8.50 -1.65
CA GLU A 68 13.06 9.09 -0.69
C GLU A 68 13.15 8.28 0.61
N ALA A 69 12.34 7.22 0.76
CA ALA A 69 12.38 6.38 1.94
C ALA A 69 13.72 5.63 2.01
N THR A 70 14.47 5.86 3.09
CA THR A 70 15.68 5.14 3.44
C THR A 70 15.37 3.83 4.14
N GLU A 71 16.36 2.95 4.25
CA GLU A 71 16.23 1.73 5.05
C GLU A 71 15.90 2.04 6.53
N GLN A 72 16.45 3.12 7.08
CA GLN A 72 16.21 3.55 8.46
C GLN A 72 14.76 4.00 8.66
N ASP A 73 14.19 4.73 7.70
CA ASP A 73 12.78 5.13 7.73
C ASP A 73 11.85 3.92 7.73
N ILE A 74 12.15 2.95 6.86
CA ILE A 74 11.42 1.70 6.75
C ILE A 74 11.50 0.93 8.08
N ARG A 75 12.70 0.79 8.66
CA ARG A 75 12.91 0.11 9.95
C ARG A 75 12.17 0.82 11.09
N ALA A 76 12.17 2.15 11.12
CA ALA A 76 11.44 2.93 12.12
C ALA A 76 9.92 2.70 12.02
N ILE A 77 9.38 2.68 10.80
CA ILE A 77 7.95 2.40 10.59
C ILE A 77 7.62 0.96 10.96
N ILE A 78 8.42 -0.03 10.54
CA ILE A 78 8.23 -1.44 10.93
C ILE A 78 8.31 -1.60 12.45
N GLY A 79 9.24 -0.91 13.12
CA GLY A 79 9.35 -0.89 14.57
C GLY A 79 8.08 -0.38 15.23
N LYS A 80 7.53 0.75 14.75
CA LYS A 80 6.23 1.27 15.21
C LYS A 80 5.09 0.30 14.95
N LEU A 81 5.03 -0.31 13.76
CA LEU A 81 3.99 -1.30 13.40
C LEU A 81 4.06 -2.55 14.29
N ASN A 82 5.26 -3.00 14.66
CA ASN A 82 5.44 -4.14 15.56
C ASN A 82 4.96 -3.88 16.99
N GLN A 83 4.88 -2.61 17.39
CA GLN A 83 4.35 -2.19 18.70
C GLN A 83 2.83 -1.95 18.68
N THR A 84 2.17 -2.18 17.54
CA THR A 84 0.72 -2.06 17.40
C THR A 84 0.10 -3.43 17.16
N ASP A 85 -1.19 -3.60 17.46
CA ASP A 85 -1.97 -4.82 17.19
C ASP A 85 -2.26 -5.07 15.70
N LEU A 86 -1.42 -4.55 14.80
CA LEU A 86 -1.59 -4.74 13.37
C LEU A 86 -1.21 -6.15 12.95
N SER A 87 -1.98 -6.68 12.00
CA SER A 87 -1.83 -8.06 11.53
C SER A 87 -0.45 -8.32 10.91
N GLU A 88 0.06 -9.54 11.10
CA GLU A 88 1.28 -10.02 10.41
C GLU A 88 1.16 -9.93 8.88
N GLU A 89 -0.06 -10.03 8.35
CA GLU A 89 -0.35 -9.90 6.93
C GLU A 89 -0.04 -8.48 6.42
N THR A 90 -0.43 -7.44 7.18
CA THR A 90 -0.09 -6.04 6.90
C THR A 90 1.43 -5.83 6.84
N LYS A 91 2.18 -6.45 7.76
CA LYS A 91 3.66 -6.41 7.76
C LYS A 91 4.27 -7.08 6.53
N LYS A 92 3.66 -8.19 6.07
CA LYS A 92 4.09 -8.91 4.86
C LYS A 92 3.82 -8.09 3.60
N THR A 93 2.65 -7.45 3.49
CA THR A 93 2.31 -6.54 2.39
C THR A 93 3.38 -5.48 2.20
N PHE A 94 3.82 -4.86 3.30
CA PHE A 94 4.87 -3.83 3.25
C PHE A 94 6.19 -4.36 2.71
N LYS A 95 6.64 -5.52 3.17
CA LYS A 95 7.86 -6.14 2.64
C LYS A 95 7.77 -6.45 1.14
N ILE A 96 6.60 -6.87 0.67
CA ILE A 96 6.35 -7.13 -0.77
C ILE A 96 6.43 -5.82 -1.56
N MET A 97 5.71 -4.78 -1.12
CA MET A 97 5.70 -3.47 -1.80
C MET A 97 7.11 -2.86 -1.87
N LEU A 98 7.87 -2.88 -0.77
CA LEU A 98 9.23 -2.33 -0.71
C LEU A 98 10.22 -3.08 -1.60
N ARG A 99 10.18 -4.42 -1.64
CA ARG A 99 11.03 -5.20 -2.54
C ARG A 99 10.77 -4.86 -4.01
N LYS A 100 9.53 -4.51 -4.34
CA LYS A 100 9.11 -4.23 -5.72
C LYS A 100 9.36 -2.79 -6.16
N ARG A 101 9.57 -1.84 -5.22
CA ARG A 101 10.04 -0.48 -5.54
C ARG A 101 11.41 -0.46 -6.25
N ASN A 102 12.24 -1.50 -6.06
CA ASN A 102 13.57 -1.62 -6.68
C ASN A 102 13.58 -2.35 -8.03
N LEU A 103 12.42 -2.67 -8.61
CA LEU A 103 12.38 -3.20 -9.98
C LEU A 103 12.33 -2.03 -10.96
N SER A 104 13.52 -1.60 -11.35
CA SER A 104 13.75 -1.15 -12.72
C SER A 104 13.22 -2.22 -13.68
N LEU A 105 12.27 -1.84 -14.52
CA LEU A 105 11.97 -2.55 -15.76
C LEU A 105 13.08 -2.24 -16.77
#